data_AF-A0A920Q9S8-F1
#
_entry.id   AF-A0A920Q9S8-F1
#
_cell.length_a   1.000
_cell.length_b   1.000
_cell.length_c   1.000
_cell.angle_alpha   90.00
_cell.angle_beta   90.00
_cell.angle_gamma   90.00
#
_symmetry.space_group_name_H-M   'P 1'
#
loop_
_entity.id
_entity.type
_entity.pdbx_description
1 polymer ?
#
loop_
_entity_poly.entity_id
_entity_poly.type
_entity_poly.pdbx_seq_one_letter_code
_entity_poly.pdbx_strand_id
1 'polypeptide(L)'
;MDIKSQLCWEKLKLPYNVIAVDLVKKEQKKAGYVKLNPNGRIPTIVDLENKNFVVFESGAILIYLAEKTGKLLPEHPQKDQKFFSG
;
A
#
# COMPACT_ATOMS: atom_id res chain seq x y z
N MET A 1 -1.01 1.71 9.69
CA MET A 1 -0.57 2.13 8.34
C MET A 1 0.84 2.67 8.46
N ASP A 2 1.69 2.52 7.43
CA ASP A 2 3.02 3.16 7.46
C ASP A 2 2.94 4.62 6.99
N ILE A 3 3.95 5.42 7.31
CA ILE A 3 3.98 6.88 7.04
C ILE A 3 3.92 7.16 5.53
N LYS A 4 4.59 6.32 4.71
CA LYS A 4 4.66 6.51 3.26
C LYS A 4 3.29 6.36 2.61
N SER A 5 2.57 5.29 2.93
CA SER A 5 1.23 5.08 2.38
C SER A 5 0.28 6.18 2.86
N GLN A 6 0.34 6.56 4.14
CA GLN A 6 -0.52 7.60 4.70
C GLN A 6 -0.37 8.95 3.98
N LEU A 7 0.87 9.39 3.75
CA LEU A 7 1.13 10.64 3.03
C LEU A 7 0.61 10.62 1.59
N CYS A 8 0.73 9.48 0.90
CA CYS A 8 0.18 9.33 -0.45
C CYS A 8 -1.34 9.42 -0.47
N TRP A 9 -2.04 8.76 0.46
CA TRP A 9 -3.49 8.85 0.58
C TRP A 9 -3.97 10.28 0.87
N GLU A 10 -3.30 10.98 1.80
CA GLU A 10 -3.61 12.39 2.10
C GLU A 10 -3.43 13.30 0.88
N LYS A 11 -2.35 13.10 0.12
CA LYS A 11 -2.11 13.85 -1.13
C LYS A 11 -3.14 13.55 -2.21
N LEU A 12 -3.59 12.30 -2.32
CA LEU A 12 -4.57 11.87 -3.32
C LEU A 12 -6.02 12.21 -2.92
N LYS A 13 -6.26 12.61 -1.67
CA LYS A 13 -7.60 12.89 -1.10
C LYS A 13 -8.59 11.74 -1.32
N LEU A 14 -8.09 10.50 -1.31
CA LEU A 14 -8.93 9.33 -1.46
C LEU A 14 -9.62 9.02 -0.12
N PRO A 15 -10.90 8.61 -0.11
CA PRO A 15 -11.57 8.16 1.10
C PRO A 15 -11.01 6.82 1.56
N TYR A 16 -10.63 6.71 2.84
CA TYR A 16 -10.18 5.45 3.42
C TYR A 16 -10.70 5.29 4.85
N ASN A 17 -10.82 4.04 5.27
CA ASN A 17 -11.06 3.70 6.67
C ASN A 17 -9.77 3.12 7.27
N VAL A 18 -9.41 3.61 8.47
CA VAL A 18 -8.24 3.10 9.21
C VAL A 18 -8.69 2.04 10.18
N ILE A 19 -8.18 0.83 10.00
CA ILE A 19 -8.30 -0.25 10.99
C ILE A 19 -6.97 -0.35 11.72
N ALA A 20 -6.97 0.00 13.01
CA ALA A 20 -5.80 -0.14 13.86
C ALA A 20 -5.50 -1.63 14.09
N VAL A 21 -4.22 -1.99 14.04
CA VAL A 21 -3.73 -3.34 14.31
C VAL A 21 -2.79 -3.26 15.51
N ASP A 22 -3.15 -3.91 16.60
CA ASP A 22 -2.33 -3.90 17.82
C ASP A 22 -1.13 -4.86 17.66
N LEU A 23 0.05 -4.27 17.48
CA LEU A 23 1.29 -5.02 17.30
C LEU A 23 1.77 -5.68 18.60
N VAL A 24 1.42 -5.11 19.76
CA VAL A 24 1.76 -5.66 21.08
C VAL A 24 0.96 -6.95 21.31
N LYS A 25 -0.33 -6.94 20.96
CA LYS A 25 -1.20 -8.13 20.98
C LYS A 25 -1.01 -9.06 19.78
N LYS A 26 -0.04 -8.77 18.90
CA LYS A 26 0.28 -9.55 17.69
C LYS A 26 -0.93 -9.78 16.77
N GLU A 27 -1.81 -8.79 16.63
CA GLU A 27 -3.02 -8.92 15.81
C GLU A 27 -2.74 -9.19 14.34
N GLN A 28 -1.62 -8.67 13.82
CA GLN A 28 -1.09 -8.96 12.50
C GLN A 28 -0.75 -10.45 12.27
N LYS A 29 -0.67 -11.25 13.34
CA LYS A 29 -0.41 -12.70 13.29
C LYS A 29 -1.67 -13.54 13.48
N LYS A 30 -2.80 -12.93 13.84
CA LYS A 30 -4.08 -13.64 14.00
C LYS A 30 -4.60 -14.11 12.64
N ALA A 31 -5.34 -15.22 12.63
CA ALA A 31 -5.84 -15.84 11.41
C ALA A 31 -6.65 -14.89 10.51
N GLY A 32 -7.41 -13.96 11.09
CA GLY A 32 -8.15 -12.94 10.33
C GLY A 32 -7.24 -12.04 9.49
N TYR A 33 -6.12 -11.58 10.06
CA TYR A 33 -5.16 -10.72 9.35
C TYR A 33 -4.29 -11.50 8.38
N VAL A 34 -3.83 -12.70 8.76
CA VAL A 34 -2.96 -13.54 7.92
C VAL A 34 -3.66 -14.00 6.64
N LYS A 35 -5.00 -14.13 6.66
CA LYS A 35 -5.80 -14.35 5.44
C LYS A 35 -5.69 -13.20 4.44
N LEU A 36 -5.46 -11.97 4.89
CA LEU A 36 -5.25 -10.80 4.04
C LEU A 36 -3.79 -10.69 3.62
N ASN A 37 -2.87 -10.79 4.60
CA ASN A 37 -1.45 -10.71 4.35
C ASN A 37 -0.74 -11.92 5.00
N PRO A 38 -0.33 -12.93 4.20
CA PRO A 38 0.38 -14.11 4.70
C PRO A 38 1.67 -13.79 5.46
N ASN A 39 2.33 -12.65 5.16
CA ASN A 39 3.53 -12.22 5.88
C ASN A 39 3.21 -11.76 7.31
N GLY A 40 1.94 -11.45 7.60
CA GLY A 40 1.48 -10.94 8.87
C GLY A 40 2.23 -9.68 9.29
N ARG A 41 2.34 -8.72 8.36
CA ARG A 41 3.00 -7.43 8.54
C ARG A 41 2.06 -6.31 8.09
N ILE A 42 2.22 -5.13 8.68
CA ILE A 42 1.60 -3.90 8.17
C ILE A 42 2.58 -3.20 7.22
N PRO A 43 2.11 -2.35 6.29
CA PRO A 43 0.72 -2.06 5.95
C PRO A 43 0.04 -3.13 5.05
N THR A 44 -1.30 -3.12 5.04
CA THR A 44 -2.15 -3.90 4.12
C THR A 44 -3.41 -3.08 3.86
N ILE A 45 -3.84 -2.99 2.60
CA ILE A 45 -5.09 -2.33 2.18
C ILE A 45 -6.02 -3.36 1.56
N VAL A 46 -7.33 -3.08 1.66
CA VAL A 46 -8.37 -3.83 0.96
C VAL A 46 -9.16 -2.82 0.14
N ASP A 47 -9.13 -2.97 -1.18
CA ASP A 47 -9.96 -2.16 -2.07
C ASP A 47 -11.34 -2.80 -2.22
N LEU A 48 -12.32 -2.21 -1.52
CA LEU A 48 -13.70 -2.67 -1.53
C LEU A 48 -14.38 -2.46 -2.90
N GLU A 49 -13.95 -1.48 -3.68
CA GLU A 49 -14.49 -1.18 -5.01
C GLU A 49 -14.00 -2.20 -6.05
N ASN A 50 -12.82 -2.78 -5.80
CA ASN A 50 -12.20 -3.78 -6.66
C ASN A 50 -12.32 -5.19 -6.07
N LYS A 51 -13.55 -5.65 -5.81
CA LYS A 51 -13.81 -7.04 -5.35
C LYS A 51 -13.03 -7.45 -4.09
N ASN A 52 -12.86 -6.53 -3.14
CA ASN A 52 -12.05 -6.73 -1.94
C ASN A 52 -10.59 -7.11 -2.25
N PHE A 53 -10.02 -6.51 -3.31
CA PHE A 53 -8.65 -6.79 -3.71
C PHE A 53 -7.67 -6.36 -2.62
N VAL A 54 -6.80 -7.29 -2.21
CA VAL A 54 -5.88 -7.09 -1.09
C VAL A 54 -4.50 -6.76 -1.63
N VAL A 55 -3.92 -5.67 -1.11
CA VAL A 55 -2.54 -5.27 -1.43
C VAL A 55 -1.76 -5.09 -0.15
N PHE A 56 -0.61 -5.73 -0.07
CA PHE A 56 0.32 -5.67 1.05
C PHE A 56 1.73 -5.41 0.52
N GLU A 57 2.67 -5.07 1.43
CA GLU A 57 3.95 -4.43 1.13
C GLU A 57 3.79 -2.96 0.71
N SER A 58 4.56 -2.08 1.36
CA SER A 58 4.43 -0.63 1.15
C SER A 58 4.74 -0.20 -0.29
N GLY A 59 5.75 -0.79 -0.93
CA GLY A 59 6.06 -0.51 -2.34
C GLY A 59 4.93 -0.90 -3.29
N ALA A 60 4.33 -2.07 -3.10
CA ALA A 60 3.22 -2.53 -3.92
C ALA A 60 1.96 -1.67 -3.71
N ILE A 61 1.69 -1.23 -2.47
CA ILE A 61 0.60 -0.30 -2.17
C ILE A 61 0.80 1.03 -2.91
N LEU A 62 2.02 1.58 -2.93
CA LEU A 62 2.29 2.83 -3.64
C LEU A 62 2.09 2.70 -5.15
N ILE A 63 2.60 1.61 -5.76
CA ILE A 63 2.41 1.32 -7.18
C ILE A 63 0.92 1.17 -7.48
N TYR A 64 0.21 0.39 -6.67
CA TYR A 64 -1.22 0.17 -6.83
C TYR A 64 -2.03 1.47 -6.77
N LEU A 65 -1.73 2.36 -5.82
CA LEU A 65 -2.40 3.66 -5.72
C LEU A 65 -2.10 4.55 -6.92
N ALA A 66 -0.86 4.52 -7.42
CA ALA A 66 -0.48 5.28 -8.59
C ALA A 66 -1.25 4.80 -9.83
N GLU A 67 -1.33 3.49 -10.05
CA GLU A 67 -2.10 2.87 -11.13
C GLU A 67 -3.60 3.12 -10.98
N LYS A 68 -4.17 2.93 -9.79
CA LYS A 68 -5.60 3.15 -9.52
C LYS A 68 -6.02 4.61 -9.77
N THR A 69 -5.14 5.56 -9.50
CA THR A 69 -5.46 6.99 -9.63
C THR A 69 -4.96 7.65 -10.91
N GLY A 70 -4.10 6.97 -11.68
CA GLY A 70 -3.39 7.58 -12.81
C GLY A 70 -2.50 8.75 -12.38
N LYS A 71 -2.03 8.77 -11.13
CA LYS A 71 -1.23 9.85 -10.54
C LYS A 71 0.06 9.27 -9.96
N LEU A 72 1.01 10.13 -9.59
CA LEU A 72 2.27 9.79 -8.90
C LEU A 72 3.31 9.02 -9.73
N LEU A 73 2.93 8.30 -10.78
CA LEU A 73 3.84 7.73 -11.77
C LEU A 73 3.72 8.50 -13.10
N PRO A 74 4.83 8.77 -13.81
CA PRO A 74 4.76 9.31 -15.16
C PRO A 74 4.16 8.28 -16.12
N GLU A 75 3.31 8.72 -17.06
CA GLU A 75 2.68 7.85 -18.08
C GLU A 75 3.71 7.12 -18.96
N HIS A 76 4.92 7.67 -19.04
CA HIS A 76 6.06 7.05 -19.70
C HIS A 76 7.21 6.90 -18.70
N PRO A 77 7.69 5.67 -18.42
CA PRO A 77 8.88 5.50 -17.61
C PRO A 77 10.06 6.11 -18.37
N GLN A 78 10.56 7.25 -17.88
CA GLN A 78 11.87 7.75 -18.30
C GLN A 78 12.90 6.69 -17.88
N LYS A 79 13.54 6.06 -18.87
CA LYS A 79 14.75 5.27 -18.64
C LYS A 79 15.85 6.23 -18.22
N ASP A 80 15.88 6.60 -16.94
CA ASP A 80 17.00 7.36 -16.39
C ASP A 80 18.20 6.42 -16.24
N GLN A 81 18.91 6.24 -17.35
CA GLN A 81 20.17 5.49 -17.48
C GLN A 81 21.33 6.13 -16.66
N LYS A 82 21.06 7.18 -15.86
CA LYS A 82 22.08 7.97 -15.14
C LYS A 82 22.28 7.58 -13.68
N PHE A 83 21.51 6.65 -13.11
CA PHE A 83 21.65 6.27 -11.69
C PHE A 83 22.63 5.12 -11.41
N PHE A 84 23.20 4.46 -12.45
CA PHE A 84 24.14 3.34 -12.29
C PHE A 84 25.57 3.64 -12.74
N SER A 85 25.90 4.91 -12.99
CA SER A 85 27.28 5.34 -13.23
C SER A 85 27.77 6.15 -12.04
N GLY A 86 28.20 5.45 -10.99
CA GLY A 86 28.85 6.00 -9.81
C GLY A 86 29.66 4.91 -9.14
#